data_AF-A0A2V3HUL0-F1
#
_entry.id   AF-A0A2V3HUL0-F1
#
_cell.length_a   1.000
_cell.length_b   1.000
_cell.length_c   1.000
_cell.angle_alpha   90.00
_cell.angle_beta   90.00
_cell.angle_gamma   90.00
#
_symmetry.space_group_name_H-M   'P 1'
#
loop_
_entity.id
_entity.type
_entity.pdbx_description
1 polymer ?
#
loop_
_entity_poly.entity_id
_entity_poly.type
_entity_poly.pdbx_seq_one_letter_code
_entity_poly.pdbx_strand_id
1 'polypeptide(L)'
;MCPDSIDGSGHDGSGSVILAEMLGPSVSLTGLNLNSSGSSPAVLAQNCDQLLLSDSVINGAPGIHLDASAASLSGLSLFGDGTGEAIIVQGVRAQTRTVIADSDVSAYHIGLLLSGDTGDLEAAGPLLLSNSWGATKSIESSGLSFESRGDALPGVVQLGGNLEYSAEVWYPTQFDHDSPVVSGTARLLVGDIWELTVLGDAGEPLDGAHVQVTVPSFKPEQQVDVTTVSGNASVELLFEEHTIDATSQVSEAMYQANFPDHIDADSSFAIGRDAPRQVTIQLTMNQPPVVTITDPSGDVQVQQGDTLDLAASAQDPDVGQSDQLTYSWYLREQGESPPGQLQFEGLDGWHPVFSDVGVYIVTVEVRDPWGAVASASVTVTVFIQDNDLDFIDSCQISGPNQWYDLQEERFCGPDVFDEDDDNDFIPDIRDAFPFDRCASTDTDYDGLPDSLLPGCETDLIEDDDDDNDGVVDTEDADPLDATISSPDTDSGSLGMAWLSPQVVIPLLLLVGTVVFIFMRRRTDDDVEGPGTF
;
A
#
# COMPACT_ATOMS: atom_id res chain seq x y z
N MET A 1 36.26 15.62 -50.75
CA MET A 1 35.65 14.64 -51.67
C MET A 1 36.71 13.60 -51.95
N CYS A 2 36.64 12.45 -51.27
CA CYS A 2 37.35 11.26 -51.75
C CYS A 2 36.68 10.80 -53.05
N PRO A 3 37.42 10.20 -53.99
CA PRO A 3 36.80 9.66 -55.19
C PRO A 3 35.84 8.53 -54.80
N ASP A 4 34.59 8.62 -55.25
CA ASP A 4 33.68 7.48 -55.30
C ASP A 4 34.35 6.40 -56.16
N SER A 5 34.47 5.16 -55.67
CA SER A 5 35.12 4.01 -56.33
C SER A 5 36.65 4.05 -56.48
N ILE A 6 37.38 3.83 -55.37
CA ILE A 6 38.80 3.42 -55.41
C ILE A 6 38.88 1.91 -55.67
N ASP A 7 39.55 1.52 -56.76
CA ASP A 7 39.97 0.15 -57.04
C ASP A 7 41.45 -0.03 -56.64
N GLY A 8 41.64 -0.66 -55.48
CA GLY A 8 42.94 -1.03 -54.92
C GLY A 8 43.27 -2.51 -55.07
N SER A 9 42.52 -3.27 -55.89
CA SER A 9 42.70 -4.72 -56.02
C SER A 9 44.08 -5.14 -56.55
N GLY A 10 44.72 -4.26 -57.32
CA GLY A 10 46.07 -4.46 -57.86
C GLY A 10 47.23 -3.98 -56.97
N HIS A 11 46.95 -3.53 -55.74
CA HIS A 11 47.98 -3.06 -54.82
C HIS A 11 48.87 -4.22 -54.33
N ASP A 12 50.17 -4.15 -54.60
CA ASP A 12 51.20 -5.13 -54.22
C ASP A 12 52.31 -4.54 -53.33
N GLY A 13 52.12 -3.29 -52.87
CA GLY A 13 53.03 -2.60 -51.97
C GLY A 13 53.01 -3.18 -50.55
N SER A 14 54.01 -2.84 -49.74
CA SER A 14 54.16 -3.37 -48.37
C SER A 14 53.36 -2.61 -47.29
N GLY A 15 52.41 -1.76 -47.68
CA GLY A 15 51.64 -0.91 -46.77
C GLY A 15 50.14 -1.04 -47.04
N SER A 16 49.31 -0.38 -46.24
CA SER A 16 47.87 -0.41 -46.44
C SER A 16 47.46 0.31 -47.71
N VAL A 17 46.45 -0.19 -48.41
CA VAL A 17 45.85 0.49 -49.58
C VAL A 17 45.28 1.83 -49.15
N ILE A 18 44.65 1.85 -47.97
CA ILE A 18 44.12 3.05 -47.34
C ILE A 18 44.77 3.21 -45.97
N LEU A 19 45.45 4.34 -45.80
CA LEU A 19 45.87 4.84 -44.50
C LEU A 19 45.02 6.07 -44.17
N ALA A 20 44.14 5.91 -43.19
CA ALA A 20 43.34 6.98 -42.60
C ALA A 20 44.00 7.40 -41.28
N GLU A 21 44.40 8.67 -41.15
CA GLU A 21 45.03 9.16 -39.93
C GLU A 21 44.36 10.47 -39.48
N MET A 22 43.98 10.54 -38.20
CA MET A 22 43.37 11.72 -37.57
C MET A 22 42.15 12.26 -38.35
N LEU A 23 41.36 11.36 -38.93
CA LEU A 23 40.15 11.75 -39.66
C LEU A 23 39.00 12.06 -38.70
N GLY A 24 38.28 13.14 -39.00
CA GLY A 24 36.97 13.43 -38.43
C GLY A 24 35.82 12.83 -39.27
N PRO A 25 34.56 12.97 -38.82
CA PRO A 25 33.39 12.31 -39.41
C PRO A 25 32.98 12.81 -40.81
N SER A 26 33.75 13.72 -41.41
CA SER A 26 33.42 14.36 -42.69
C SER A 26 33.93 13.59 -43.92
N VAL A 27 34.69 12.52 -43.72
CA VAL A 27 35.27 11.72 -44.79
C VAL A 27 34.60 10.36 -44.83
N SER A 28 33.94 10.08 -45.96
CA SER A 28 33.31 8.79 -46.25
C SER A 28 33.99 8.10 -47.43
N LEU A 29 34.18 6.80 -47.27
CA LEU A 29 34.73 5.87 -48.25
C LEU A 29 33.64 4.87 -48.61
N THR A 30 33.27 4.79 -49.88
CA THR A 30 32.16 3.93 -50.31
C THR A 30 32.45 3.28 -51.66
N GLY A 31 31.96 2.06 -51.86
CA GLY A 31 32.08 1.35 -53.14
C GLY A 31 33.51 0.95 -53.49
N LEU A 32 34.33 0.62 -52.49
CA LEU A 32 35.75 0.32 -52.69
C LEU A 32 35.99 -1.16 -52.98
N ASN A 33 37.02 -1.45 -53.77
CA ASN A 33 37.50 -2.83 -53.96
C ASN A 33 38.98 -2.89 -53.58
N LEU A 34 39.30 -3.51 -52.45
CA LEU A 34 40.62 -3.47 -51.84
C LEU A 34 41.19 -4.89 -51.70
N ASN A 35 42.51 -4.99 -51.74
CA ASN A 35 43.24 -6.22 -51.50
C ASN A 35 44.36 -5.96 -50.48
N SER A 36 44.43 -6.76 -49.43
CA SER A 36 45.49 -6.66 -48.43
C SER A 36 46.80 -7.22 -48.97
N SER A 37 47.91 -6.69 -48.48
CA SER A 37 49.24 -7.07 -48.95
C SER A 37 49.95 -7.96 -47.93
N GLY A 38 49.35 -9.08 -47.52
CA GLY A 38 49.92 -10.20 -46.74
C GLY A 38 50.51 -9.92 -45.33
N SER A 39 50.95 -8.70 -45.05
CA SER A 39 51.52 -8.23 -43.78
C SER A 39 50.95 -6.88 -43.33
N SER A 40 50.12 -6.24 -44.15
CA SER A 40 49.48 -4.97 -43.85
C SER A 40 47.99 -5.05 -44.18
N PRO A 41 47.14 -4.43 -43.35
CA PRO A 41 45.70 -4.45 -43.58
C PRO A 41 45.38 -3.70 -44.88
N ALA A 42 44.30 -4.07 -45.56
CA ALA A 42 43.81 -3.29 -46.70
C ALA A 42 43.44 -1.85 -46.28
N VAL A 43 42.85 -1.70 -45.10
CA VAL A 43 42.51 -0.41 -44.49
C VAL A 43 43.14 -0.31 -43.10
N LEU A 44 43.97 0.70 -42.88
CA LEU A 44 44.50 1.07 -41.57
C LEU A 44 43.94 2.44 -41.17
N ALA A 45 43.22 2.51 -40.05
CA ALA A 45 42.76 3.73 -39.44
C ALA A 45 43.50 3.97 -38.13
N GLN A 46 44.14 5.12 -37.98
CA GLN A 46 44.90 5.48 -36.78
C GLN A 46 44.44 6.81 -36.24
N ASN A 47 44.18 6.85 -34.94
CA ASN A 47 43.74 8.07 -34.24
C ASN A 47 42.56 8.80 -34.91
N CYS A 48 41.68 8.09 -35.61
CA CYS A 48 40.52 8.70 -36.24
C CYS A 48 39.41 8.91 -35.20
N ASP A 49 38.78 10.08 -35.22
CA ASP A 49 37.58 10.33 -34.42
C ASP A 49 36.41 9.51 -34.96
N GLN A 50 36.30 9.38 -36.29
CA GLN A 50 35.37 8.47 -36.94
C GLN A 50 35.79 8.19 -38.39
N LEU A 51 36.01 6.91 -38.74
CA LEU A 51 36.10 6.45 -40.12
C LEU A 51 34.73 6.01 -40.63
N LEU A 52 34.28 6.49 -41.78
CA LEU A 52 33.06 6.01 -42.43
C LEU A 52 33.43 5.16 -43.65
N LEU A 53 33.14 3.87 -43.63
CA LEU A 53 33.40 2.93 -44.73
C LEU A 53 32.14 2.10 -45.03
N SER A 54 31.63 2.19 -46.25
CA SER A 54 30.44 1.44 -46.66
C SER A 54 30.58 0.70 -47.99
N ASP A 55 29.74 -0.30 -48.21
CA ASP A 55 29.48 -0.93 -49.52
C ASP A 55 30.75 -1.37 -50.26
N SER A 56 31.72 -1.90 -49.52
CA SER A 56 33.07 -2.15 -50.03
C SER A 56 33.46 -3.62 -49.92
N VAL A 57 34.24 -4.09 -50.89
CA VAL A 57 34.80 -5.44 -50.96
C VAL A 57 36.25 -5.40 -50.53
N ILE A 58 36.63 -6.25 -49.58
CA ILE A 58 37.99 -6.35 -49.05
C ILE A 58 38.45 -7.80 -49.16
N ASN A 59 39.58 -8.01 -49.83
CA ASN A 59 40.17 -9.34 -50.00
C ASN A 59 41.48 -9.45 -49.22
N GLY A 60 41.76 -10.64 -48.72
CA GLY A 60 43.00 -10.96 -48.00
C GLY A 60 42.93 -10.63 -46.50
N ALA A 61 44.00 -11.02 -45.80
CA ALA A 61 44.17 -10.81 -44.36
C ALA A 61 45.51 -10.10 -44.05
N PRO A 62 45.58 -9.21 -43.06
CA PRO A 62 44.45 -8.63 -42.34
C PRO A 62 43.56 -7.77 -43.25
N GLY A 63 42.25 -7.67 -42.97
CA GLY A 63 41.34 -6.85 -43.77
C GLY A 63 41.37 -5.38 -43.36
N ILE A 64 40.80 -5.07 -42.20
CA ILE A 64 40.71 -3.72 -41.61
C ILE A 64 41.43 -3.72 -40.26
N HIS A 65 42.17 -2.67 -39.96
CA HIS A 65 42.73 -2.41 -38.64
C HIS A 65 42.38 -1.00 -38.18
N LEU A 66 41.66 -0.92 -37.06
CA LEU A 66 41.36 0.32 -36.34
C LEU A 66 42.27 0.39 -35.11
N ASP A 67 43.14 1.40 -35.05
CA ASP A 67 44.08 1.63 -33.95
C ASP A 67 43.72 2.96 -33.27
N ALA A 68 43.29 2.88 -32.01
CA ALA A 68 42.77 3.99 -31.23
C ALA A 68 41.78 4.87 -32.03
N SER A 69 40.87 4.22 -32.77
CA SER A 69 39.99 4.86 -33.75
C SER A 69 38.56 4.36 -33.59
N ALA A 70 37.58 5.23 -33.85
CA ALA A 70 36.20 4.79 -34.04
C ALA A 70 35.87 4.64 -35.53
N ALA A 71 34.93 3.75 -35.86
CA ALA A 71 34.45 3.60 -37.23
C ALA A 71 32.95 3.29 -37.32
N SER A 72 32.33 3.69 -38.43
CA SER A 72 31.05 3.17 -38.89
C SER A 72 31.32 2.38 -40.17
N LEU A 73 31.23 1.06 -40.05
CA LEU A 73 31.47 0.09 -41.10
C LEU A 73 30.11 -0.53 -41.49
N SER A 74 29.70 -0.45 -42.76
CA SER A 74 28.42 -1.01 -43.18
C SER A 74 28.43 -1.64 -44.57
N GLY A 75 27.68 -2.71 -44.78
CA GLY A 75 27.55 -3.32 -46.11
C GLY A 75 28.88 -3.85 -46.68
N LEU A 76 29.79 -4.30 -45.82
CA LEU A 76 31.10 -4.76 -46.25
C LEU A 76 31.06 -6.24 -46.63
N SER A 77 31.88 -6.63 -47.62
CA SER A 77 32.14 -8.03 -47.95
C SER A 77 33.63 -8.32 -47.80
N LEU A 78 34.00 -9.08 -46.77
CA LEU A 78 35.38 -9.42 -46.46
C LEU A 78 35.65 -10.90 -46.79
N PHE A 79 36.67 -11.14 -47.61
CA PHE A 79 37.05 -12.49 -48.08
C PHE A 79 38.52 -12.81 -47.75
N GLY A 80 38.73 -13.77 -46.85
CA GLY A 80 40.04 -14.29 -46.49
C GLY A 80 40.40 -15.60 -47.22
N ASP A 81 41.49 -16.24 -46.77
CA ASP A 81 42.01 -17.52 -47.30
C ASP A 81 42.01 -18.66 -46.24
N GLY A 82 41.38 -18.43 -45.10
CA GLY A 82 41.36 -19.29 -43.92
C GLY A 82 42.37 -18.89 -42.85
N THR A 83 43.16 -17.84 -43.06
CA THR A 83 44.17 -17.34 -42.12
C THR A 83 43.94 -15.87 -41.76
N GLY A 84 44.60 -15.40 -40.69
CA GLY A 84 44.57 -14.01 -40.24
C GLY A 84 43.19 -13.48 -39.81
N GLU A 85 43.11 -12.16 -39.69
CA GLU A 85 41.99 -11.42 -39.11
C GLU A 85 41.22 -10.61 -40.17
N ALA A 86 39.88 -10.63 -40.13
CA ALA A 86 39.10 -9.80 -41.03
C ALA A 86 39.09 -8.33 -40.56
N ILE A 87 38.73 -8.11 -39.29
CA ILE A 87 38.69 -6.79 -38.68
C ILE A 87 39.41 -6.83 -37.33
N ILE A 88 40.33 -5.90 -37.12
CA ILE A 88 41.06 -5.71 -35.88
C ILE A 88 40.65 -4.36 -35.30
N VAL A 89 40.20 -4.35 -34.04
CA VAL A 89 39.95 -3.13 -33.26
C VAL A 89 40.87 -3.14 -32.06
N GLN A 90 41.86 -2.25 -32.09
CA GLN A 90 42.83 -2.06 -31.03
C GLN A 90 42.57 -0.73 -30.34
N GLY A 91 42.02 -0.79 -29.13
CA GLY A 91 41.54 0.38 -28.39
C GLY A 91 40.32 1.06 -29.00
N VAL A 92 39.60 1.83 -28.19
CA VAL A 92 38.38 2.54 -28.59
C VAL A 92 38.45 4.02 -28.23
N ARG A 93 37.56 4.82 -28.84
CA ARG A 93 37.40 6.24 -28.52
C ARG A 93 36.26 6.41 -27.52
N ALA A 94 36.51 7.12 -26.42
CA ALA A 94 35.48 7.37 -25.39
C ALA A 94 34.23 8.12 -25.89
N GLN A 95 34.37 8.96 -26.91
CA GLN A 95 33.28 9.82 -27.40
C GLN A 95 32.51 9.25 -28.60
N THR A 96 33.03 8.23 -29.27
CA THR A 96 32.45 7.70 -30.51
C THR A 96 32.58 6.20 -30.53
N ARG A 97 31.43 5.53 -30.56
CA ARG A 97 31.33 4.06 -30.58
C ARG A 97 31.60 3.54 -31.98
N THR A 98 32.40 2.49 -32.10
CA THR A 98 32.55 1.74 -33.35
C THR A 98 31.27 0.95 -33.62
N VAL A 99 30.71 1.08 -34.83
CA VAL A 99 29.52 0.35 -35.27
C VAL A 99 29.88 -0.44 -36.54
N ILE A 100 29.59 -1.74 -36.54
CA ILE A 100 29.77 -2.63 -37.68
C ILE A 100 28.40 -3.24 -38.00
N ALA A 101 27.86 -2.96 -39.18
CA ALA A 101 26.51 -3.37 -39.54
C ALA A 101 26.43 -4.03 -40.93
N ASP A 102 25.47 -4.93 -41.10
CA ASP A 102 25.07 -5.48 -42.40
C ASP A 102 26.23 -6.01 -43.25
N SER A 103 27.28 -6.56 -42.62
CA SER A 103 28.51 -6.98 -43.27
C SER A 103 28.68 -8.50 -43.27
N ASP A 104 29.29 -9.03 -44.31
CA ASP A 104 29.59 -10.45 -44.47
C ASP A 104 31.11 -10.68 -44.42
N VAL A 105 31.54 -11.51 -43.48
CA VAL A 105 32.93 -11.92 -43.29
C VAL A 105 33.01 -13.41 -43.56
N SER A 106 33.92 -13.82 -44.45
CA SER A 106 34.08 -15.23 -44.77
C SER A 106 35.55 -15.63 -44.93
N ALA A 107 35.85 -16.88 -44.58
CA ALA A 107 37.15 -17.51 -44.76
C ALA A 107 38.31 -16.79 -44.04
N TYR A 108 38.12 -16.37 -42.79
CA TYR A 108 39.20 -15.91 -41.92
C TYR A 108 39.46 -16.90 -40.78
N HIS A 109 40.63 -16.81 -40.15
CA HIS A 109 40.84 -17.51 -38.88
C HIS A 109 40.08 -16.83 -37.75
N ILE A 110 40.17 -15.49 -37.68
CA ILE A 110 39.44 -14.64 -36.74
C ILE A 110 38.60 -13.64 -37.53
N GLY A 111 37.29 -13.59 -37.28
CA GLY A 111 36.39 -12.61 -37.89
C GLY A 111 36.66 -11.21 -37.34
N LEU A 112 36.40 -11.04 -36.04
CA LEU A 112 36.67 -9.80 -35.31
C LEU A 112 37.67 -10.04 -34.18
N LEU A 113 38.78 -9.31 -34.20
CA LEU A 113 39.75 -9.29 -33.11
C LEU A 113 39.63 -7.97 -32.34
N LEU A 114 39.37 -8.04 -31.04
CA LEU A 114 39.27 -6.89 -30.14
C LEU A 114 40.38 -6.95 -29.09
N SER A 115 41.15 -5.87 -28.92
CA SER A 115 42.21 -5.78 -27.92
C SER A 115 42.30 -4.40 -27.28
N GLY A 116 42.35 -4.33 -25.95
CA GLY A 116 42.19 -3.07 -25.21
C GLY A 116 42.86 -3.09 -23.86
N ASP A 117 43.05 -1.89 -23.33
CA ASP A 117 43.66 -1.66 -22.05
C ASP A 117 42.65 -1.15 -21.00
N THR A 118 43.14 -0.84 -19.81
CA THR A 118 42.29 -0.38 -18.70
C THR A 118 41.54 0.92 -19.02
N GLY A 119 42.08 1.79 -19.86
CA GLY A 119 41.43 3.04 -20.26
C GLY A 119 40.26 2.81 -21.21
N ASP A 120 40.30 1.75 -22.01
CA ASP A 120 39.24 1.41 -22.97
C ASP A 120 37.95 0.93 -22.29
N LEU A 121 38.03 0.41 -21.06
CA LEU A 121 36.87 -0.07 -20.30
C LEU A 121 35.89 1.04 -19.89
N GLU A 122 36.34 2.30 -19.89
CA GLU A 122 35.47 3.45 -19.63
C GLU A 122 34.63 3.85 -20.86
N ALA A 123 34.94 3.29 -22.04
CA ALA A 123 34.25 3.56 -23.29
C ALA A 123 33.28 2.43 -23.65
N ALA A 124 32.26 2.76 -24.44
CA ALA A 124 31.37 1.74 -25.01
C ALA A 124 32.15 0.89 -26.03
N GLY A 125 32.14 -0.43 -25.83
CA GLY A 125 32.68 -1.39 -26.78
C GLY A 125 31.95 -1.36 -28.14
N PRO A 126 32.48 -2.00 -29.19
CA PRO A 126 31.86 -2.00 -30.51
C PRO A 126 30.41 -2.52 -30.50
N LEU A 127 29.55 -1.92 -31.35
CA LEU A 127 28.21 -2.40 -31.66
C LEU A 127 28.24 -3.18 -32.97
N LEU A 128 27.78 -4.43 -32.94
CA LEU A 128 27.66 -5.29 -34.10
C LEU A 128 26.18 -5.52 -34.40
N LEU A 129 25.75 -5.24 -35.63
CA LEU A 129 24.34 -5.30 -36.04
C LEU A 129 24.19 -6.15 -37.31
N SER A 130 23.48 -7.27 -37.22
CA SER A 130 23.05 -8.05 -38.40
C SER A 130 24.18 -8.44 -39.38
N ASN A 131 25.37 -8.75 -38.86
CA ASN A 131 26.51 -9.22 -39.64
C ASN A 131 26.56 -10.75 -39.70
N SER A 132 27.40 -11.26 -40.59
CA SER A 132 27.76 -12.67 -40.71
C SER A 132 29.26 -12.84 -40.47
N TRP A 133 29.64 -13.52 -39.39
CA TRP A 133 31.04 -13.69 -38.95
C TRP A 133 31.57 -15.09 -39.26
N GLY A 134 31.62 -15.44 -40.54
CA GLY A 134 32.10 -16.71 -41.09
C GLY A 134 33.59 -16.96 -40.96
N ALA A 135 34.07 -17.19 -39.74
CA ALA A 135 35.47 -17.49 -39.41
C ALA A 135 35.58 -18.68 -38.44
N THR A 136 36.80 -19.21 -38.24
CA THR A 136 37.01 -20.27 -37.22
C THR A 136 36.67 -19.76 -35.81
N LYS A 137 37.14 -18.56 -35.49
CA LYS A 137 36.66 -17.77 -34.34
C LYS A 137 35.87 -16.60 -34.90
N SER A 138 34.57 -16.55 -34.65
CA SER A 138 33.75 -15.43 -35.10
C SER A 138 34.21 -14.13 -34.44
N ILE A 139 34.45 -14.17 -33.14
CA ILE A 139 34.94 -13.03 -32.36
C ILE A 139 35.98 -13.52 -31.35
N GLU A 140 37.11 -12.82 -31.28
CA GLU A 140 38.09 -12.96 -30.21
C GLU A 140 38.29 -11.60 -29.53
N SER A 141 38.04 -11.53 -28.21
CA SER A 141 38.27 -10.33 -27.42
C SER A 141 39.27 -10.56 -26.30
N SER A 142 40.18 -9.60 -26.15
CA SER A 142 41.12 -9.51 -25.04
C SER A 142 41.05 -8.11 -24.44
N GLY A 143 40.13 -7.91 -23.51
CA GLY A 143 40.05 -6.67 -22.73
C GLY A 143 39.11 -5.59 -23.28
N LEU A 144 38.28 -5.87 -24.28
CA LEU A 144 37.16 -5.00 -24.68
C LEU A 144 35.82 -5.71 -24.61
N SER A 145 34.81 -4.98 -24.15
CA SER A 145 33.42 -5.35 -24.34
C SER A 145 33.01 -5.24 -25.82
N PHE A 146 31.94 -5.93 -26.18
CA PHE A 146 31.19 -5.70 -27.41
C PHE A 146 29.72 -6.02 -27.17
N GLU A 147 28.85 -5.52 -28.04
CA GLU A 147 27.44 -5.84 -28.07
C GLU A 147 27.10 -6.30 -29.48
N SER A 148 26.63 -7.53 -29.60
CA SER A 148 26.23 -8.16 -30.84
C SER A 148 24.70 -8.29 -30.86
N ARG A 149 24.05 -7.87 -31.95
CA ARG A 149 22.59 -7.88 -32.10
C ARG A 149 22.22 -8.44 -33.46
N GLY A 150 21.59 -9.61 -33.48
CA GLY A 150 21.11 -10.25 -34.71
C GLY A 150 22.22 -10.80 -35.63
N ASP A 151 23.46 -10.90 -35.13
CA ASP A 151 24.57 -11.43 -35.92
C ASP A 151 24.51 -12.96 -36.07
N ALA A 152 25.10 -13.47 -37.15
CA ALA A 152 25.46 -14.88 -37.30
C ALA A 152 26.91 -15.10 -36.86
N LEU A 153 27.08 -15.96 -35.85
CA LEU A 153 28.34 -16.32 -35.21
C LEU A 153 28.59 -17.84 -35.34
N PRO A 154 28.90 -18.33 -36.56
CA PRO A 154 29.10 -19.76 -36.82
C PRO A 154 30.38 -20.35 -36.20
N GLY A 155 31.34 -19.51 -35.81
CA GLY A 155 32.60 -19.90 -35.18
C GLY A 155 32.62 -19.64 -33.67
N VAL A 156 33.74 -19.95 -33.04
CA VAL A 156 33.91 -19.76 -31.60
C VAL A 156 33.90 -18.28 -31.23
N VAL A 157 33.19 -17.93 -30.16
CA VAL A 157 33.34 -16.63 -29.47
C VAL A 157 34.29 -16.83 -28.30
N GLN A 158 35.46 -16.19 -28.35
CA GLN A 158 36.50 -16.32 -27.35
C GLN A 158 36.72 -15.01 -26.61
N LEU A 159 36.63 -15.05 -25.28
CA LEU A 159 36.94 -13.91 -24.39
C LEU A 159 38.13 -14.23 -23.50
N GLY A 160 39.00 -13.25 -23.29
CA GLY A 160 40.13 -13.39 -22.39
C GLY A 160 40.79 -12.08 -22.00
N GLY A 161 42.04 -12.17 -21.58
CA GLY A 161 42.82 -11.06 -21.06
C GLY A 161 42.82 -10.99 -19.53
N ASN A 162 43.44 -9.94 -19.00
CA ASN A 162 43.61 -9.73 -17.55
C ASN A 162 42.65 -8.68 -16.98
N LEU A 163 41.65 -8.27 -17.77
CA LEU A 163 40.69 -7.21 -17.43
C LEU A 163 39.32 -7.82 -17.14
N GLU A 164 38.55 -7.20 -16.26
CA GLU A 164 37.14 -7.53 -16.02
C GLU A 164 36.28 -6.72 -16.98
N TYR A 165 35.51 -7.42 -17.82
CA TYR A 165 34.58 -6.83 -18.77
C TYR A 165 33.50 -7.85 -19.15
N SER A 166 32.33 -7.37 -19.58
CA SER A 166 31.24 -8.17 -20.13
C SER A 166 31.09 -7.91 -21.62
N ALA A 167 30.82 -8.96 -22.39
CA ALA A 167 30.34 -8.86 -23.76
C ALA A 167 28.92 -9.44 -23.84
N GLU A 168 28.13 -8.92 -24.77
CA GLU A 168 26.72 -9.27 -24.91
C GLU A 168 26.41 -9.74 -26.32
N VAL A 169 25.66 -10.84 -26.42
CA VAL A 169 25.13 -11.38 -27.68
C VAL A 169 23.61 -11.49 -27.55
N TRP A 170 22.90 -10.74 -28.39
CA TRP A 170 21.46 -10.62 -28.39
C TRP A 170 20.86 -11.22 -29.66
N TYR A 171 19.89 -12.12 -29.48
CA TYR A 171 19.09 -12.75 -30.54
C TYR A 171 19.93 -13.20 -31.77
N PRO A 172 21.00 -14.00 -31.57
CA PRO A 172 21.88 -14.40 -32.67
C PRO A 172 21.12 -15.27 -33.68
N THR A 173 21.36 -15.06 -34.97
CA THR A 173 20.73 -15.87 -36.04
C THR A 173 21.43 -17.22 -36.23
N GLN A 174 22.68 -17.32 -35.77
CA GLN A 174 23.45 -18.55 -35.68
C GLN A 174 24.44 -18.43 -34.53
N PHE A 175 24.39 -19.31 -33.53
CA PHE A 175 25.35 -19.31 -32.42
C PHE A 175 25.37 -20.71 -31.78
N ASP A 176 26.56 -21.31 -31.67
CA ASP A 176 26.73 -22.55 -30.91
C ASP A 176 26.98 -22.20 -29.44
N HIS A 177 25.94 -22.35 -28.63
CA HIS A 177 25.96 -22.01 -27.20
C HIS A 177 26.93 -22.84 -26.35
N ASP A 178 27.47 -23.95 -26.86
CA ASP A 178 28.43 -24.79 -26.12
C ASP A 178 29.88 -24.53 -26.57
N SER A 179 30.07 -23.71 -27.60
CA SER A 179 31.37 -23.34 -28.16
C SER A 179 32.10 -22.16 -27.50
N PRO A 180 31.48 -21.24 -26.71
CA PRO A 180 32.19 -20.10 -26.17
C PRO A 180 33.37 -20.50 -25.28
N VAL A 181 34.46 -19.74 -25.37
CA VAL A 181 35.67 -19.97 -24.56
C VAL A 181 35.97 -18.70 -23.78
N VAL A 182 35.80 -18.75 -22.47
CA VAL A 182 36.05 -17.59 -21.58
C VAL A 182 37.26 -17.87 -20.69
N SER A 183 38.11 -16.88 -20.53
CA SER A 183 39.30 -16.93 -19.67
C SER A 183 39.48 -15.63 -18.87
N GLY A 184 40.22 -15.71 -17.78
CA GLY A 184 40.41 -14.58 -16.87
C GLY A 184 39.11 -14.18 -16.16
N THR A 185 38.85 -12.89 -16.09
CA THR A 185 37.68 -12.28 -15.43
C THR A 185 36.61 -11.77 -16.41
N ALA A 186 36.74 -12.12 -17.70
CA ALA A 186 35.75 -11.76 -18.71
C ALA A 186 34.45 -12.56 -18.54
N ARG A 187 33.34 -12.04 -19.06
CA ARG A 187 32.04 -12.73 -19.07
C ARG A 187 31.33 -12.53 -20.40
N LEU A 188 30.68 -13.57 -20.90
CA LEU A 188 29.81 -13.50 -22.07
C LEU A 188 28.36 -13.66 -21.60
N LEU A 189 27.52 -12.66 -21.90
CA LEU A 189 26.09 -12.67 -21.62
C LEU A 189 25.35 -12.92 -22.92
N VAL A 190 24.37 -13.81 -22.88
CA VAL A 190 23.54 -14.14 -24.04
C VAL A 190 22.07 -13.93 -23.69
N GLY A 191 21.37 -13.21 -24.57
CA GLY A 191 19.97 -12.87 -24.43
C GLY A 191 19.20 -12.99 -25.73
N ASP A 192 17.87 -12.91 -25.62
CA ASP A 192 16.95 -12.97 -26.76
C ASP A 192 15.72 -12.08 -26.51
N ILE A 193 14.82 -12.00 -27.49
CA ILE A 193 13.56 -11.26 -27.40
C ILE A 193 12.41 -12.23 -27.14
N TRP A 194 11.61 -11.95 -26.12
CA TRP A 194 10.31 -12.60 -25.91
C TRP A 194 9.20 -11.64 -26.26
N GLU A 195 8.27 -12.10 -27.08
CA GLU A 195 7.06 -11.40 -27.45
C GLU A 195 5.94 -11.78 -26.48
N LEU A 196 5.47 -10.78 -25.73
CA LEU A 196 4.37 -10.90 -24.79
C LEU A 196 3.07 -10.49 -25.49
N THR A 197 2.04 -11.30 -25.32
CA THR A 197 0.66 -10.95 -25.69
C THR A 197 -0.20 -10.98 -24.44
N VAL A 198 -0.80 -9.85 -24.07
CA VAL A 198 -1.69 -9.73 -22.91
C VAL A 198 -3.14 -9.69 -23.40
N LEU A 199 -3.93 -10.64 -22.93
CA LEU A 199 -5.32 -10.85 -23.34
C LEU A 199 -6.25 -10.76 -22.12
N GLY A 200 -7.48 -10.30 -22.34
CA GLY A 200 -8.58 -10.40 -21.38
C GLY A 200 -9.32 -11.73 -21.50
N ASP A 201 -10.32 -11.94 -20.64
CA ASP A 201 -11.06 -13.22 -20.53
C ASP A 201 -11.72 -13.71 -21.83
N ALA A 202 -12.17 -12.79 -22.70
CA ALA A 202 -12.77 -13.15 -23.98
C ALA A 202 -11.72 -13.29 -25.11
N GLY A 203 -10.43 -13.19 -24.79
CA GLY A 203 -9.30 -13.32 -25.71
C GLY A 203 -8.99 -12.06 -26.50
N GLU A 204 -9.60 -10.92 -26.15
CA GLU A 204 -9.28 -9.62 -26.72
C GLU A 204 -7.91 -9.10 -26.26
N PRO A 205 -7.15 -8.43 -27.14
CA PRO A 205 -5.90 -7.79 -26.76
C PRO A 205 -6.13 -6.59 -25.85
N LEU A 206 -5.40 -6.52 -24.74
CA LEU A 206 -5.47 -5.40 -23.78
C LEU A 206 -4.40 -4.36 -24.12
N ASP A 207 -4.80 -3.21 -24.67
CA ASP A 207 -3.91 -2.10 -25.03
C ASP A 207 -3.64 -1.21 -23.81
N GLY A 208 -2.37 -1.04 -23.44
CA GLY A 208 -1.98 -0.28 -22.24
C GLY A 208 -1.82 -1.10 -20.96
N ALA A 209 -1.90 -2.44 -21.03
CA ALA A 209 -1.52 -3.31 -19.91
C ALA A 209 -0.04 -3.16 -19.59
N HIS A 210 0.28 -3.00 -18.31
CA HIS A 210 1.64 -2.88 -17.82
C HIS A 210 2.12 -4.23 -17.34
N VAL A 211 3.34 -4.60 -17.73
CA VAL A 211 3.95 -5.88 -17.38
C VAL A 211 5.37 -5.62 -16.91
N GLN A 212 5.67 -6.05 -15.70
CA GLN A 212 7.02 -6.09 -15.15
C GLN A 212 7.54 -7.51 -15.25
N VAL A 213 8.69 -7.70 -15.90
CA VAL A 213 9.36 -9.00 -16.03
C VAL A 213 10.66 -8.97 -15.25
N THR A 214 10.90 -10.00 -14.42
CA THR A 214 12.07 -10.12 -13.57
C THR A 214 12.79 -11.44 -13.81
N VAL A 215 14.11 -11.39 -14.00
CA VAL A 215 15.00 -12.56 -14.11
C VAL A 215 15.85 -12.67 -12.84
N PRO A 216 15.42 -13.46 -11.84
CA PRO A 216 15.92 -13.37 -10.46
C PRO A 216 17.37 -13.87 -10.26
N SER A 217 17.89 -14.69 -11.18
CA SER A 217 19.18 -15.38 -11.02
C SER A 217 20.36 -14.72 -11.75
N PHE A 218 20.14 -13.65 -12.52
CA PHE A 218 21.24 -12.83 -13.03
C PHE A 218 21.77 -11.87 -11.96
N LYS A 219 23.08 -11.59 -11.98
CA LYS A 219 23.71 -10.62 -11.07
C LYS A 219 24.33 -9.47 -11.87
N PRO A 220 23.76 -8.25 -11.83
CA PRO A 220 22.54 -7.87 -11.09
C PRO A 220 21.28 -8.50 -11.69
N GLU A 221 20.22 -8.56 -10.86
CA GLU A 221 18.89 -8.97 -11.30
C GLU A 221 18.45 -8.10 -12.47
N GLN A 222 17.91 -8.73 -13.52
CA GLN A 222 17.37 -7.99 -14.66
C GLN A 222 15.87 -7.78 -14.45
N GLN A 223 15.44 -6.53 -14.56
CA GLN A 223 14.05 -6.12 -14.48
C GLN A 223 13.71 -5.27 -15.70
N VAL A 224 12.59 -5.60 -16.35
CA VAL A 224 12.12 -4.93 -17.58
C VAL A 224 10.65 -4.60 -17.40
N ASP A 225 10.32 -3.32 -17.45
CA ASP A 225 8.95 -2.82 -17.43
C ASP A 225 8.51 -2.47 -18.85
N VAL A 226 7.36 -3.00 -19.28
CA VAL A 226 6.78 -2.73 -20.59
C VAL A 226 5.31 -2.37 -20.48
N THR A 227 4.83 -1.65 -21.49
CA THR A 227 3.41 -1.38 -21.69
C THR A 227 3.03 -1.91 -23.06
N THR A 228 1.95 -2.66 -23.11
CA THR A 228 1.46 -3.25 -24.35
C THR A 228 0.91 -2.19 -25.30
N VAL A 229 1.14 -2.43 -26.60
CA VAL A 229 0.52 -1.70 -27.71
C VAL A 229 -0.28 -2.70 -28.54
N SER A 230 -1.59 -2.47 -28.66
CA SER A 230 -2.51 -3.44 -29.28
C SER A 230 -2.41 -4.84 -28.65
N GLY A 231 -2.23 -4.92 -27.32
CA GLY A 231 -2.07 -6.16 -26.58
C GLY A 231 -0.71 -6.85 -26.69
N ASN A 232 0.28 -6.26 -27.36
CA ASN A 232 1.60 -6.88 -27.54
C ASN A 232 2.72 -6.00 -26.96
N ALA A 233 3.76 -6.64 -26.44
CA ALA A 233 5.00 -6.00 -26.00
C ALA A 233 6.19 -6.94 -26.23
N SER A 234 7.40 -6.39 -26.38
CA SER A 234 8.62 -7.18 -26.55
C SER A 234 9.56 -6.91 -25.38
N VAL A 235 10.16 -7.96 -24.82
CA VAL A 235 11.15 -7.86 -23.73
C VAL A 235 12.47 -8.52 -24.13
N GLU A 236 13.57 -7.82 -23.92
CA GLU A 236 14.93 -8.35 -24.10
C GLU A 236 15.41 -8.96 -22.78
N LEU A 237 15.61 -10.28 -22.73
CA LEU A 237 16.00 -10.98 -21.50
C LEU A 237 17.31 -11.74 -21.68
N LEU A 238 18.20 -11.61 -20.70
CA LEU A 238 19.38 -12.45 -20.56
C LEU A 238 18.97 -13.80 -19.97
N PHE A 239 19.50 -14.88 -20.52
CA PHE A 239 19.21 -16.23 -20.04
C PHE A 239 20.44 -17.11 -19.87
N GLU A 240 21.61 -16.69 -20.36
CA GLU A 240 22.85 -17.46 -20.28
C GLU A 240 24.08 -16.57 -20.02
N GLU A 241 24.96 -17.03 -19.13
CA GLU A 241 26.25 -16.42 -18.81
C GLU A 241 27.37 -17.45 -18.96
N HIS A 242 28.44 -17.12 -19.67
CA HIS A 242 29.68 -17.90 -19.69
C HIS A 242 30.78 -17.18 -18.92
N THR A 243 31.41 -17.91 -18.01
CA THR A 243 32.60 -17.49 -17.25
C THR A 243 33.70 -18.53 -17.39
N ILE A 244 34.89 -18.24 -16.84
CA ILE A 244 35.97 -19.25 -16.76
C ILE A 244 35.58 -20.48 -15.93
N ASP A 245 34.71 -20.31 -14.92
CA ASP A 245 34.39 -21.36 -13.95
C ASP A 245 33.24 -22.25 -14.43
N ALA A 246 32.22 -21.64 -15.03
CA ALA A 246 31.01 -22.33 -15.48
C ALA A 246 30.21 -21.52 -16.51
N THR A 247 29.31 -22.23 -17.20
CA THR A 247 28.17 -21.66 -17.90
C THR A 247 26.95 -21.72 -16.96
N SER A 248 26.36 -20.57 -16.67
CA SER A 248 25.14 -20.43 -15.88
C SER A 248 23.96 -20.16 -16.81
N GLN A 249 22.83 -20.81 -16.55
CA GLN A 249 21.60 -20.62 -17.33
C GLN A 249 20.42 -20.35 -16.42
N VAL A 250 19.49 -19.56 -16.94
CA VAL A 250 18.20 -19.29 -16.33
C VAL A 250 17.12 -19.80 -17.26
N SER A 251 16.21 -20.59 -16.71
CA SER A 251 15.13 -21.24 -17.48
C SER A 251 13.77 -20.61 -17.24
N GLU A 252 13.67 -19.63 -16.34
CA GLU A 252 12.39 -19.07 -15.91
C GLU A 252 12.54 -17.57 -15.60
N ALA A 253 11.58 -16.78 -16.08
CA ALA A 253 11.38 -15.38 -15.71
C ALA A 253 10.03 -15.24 -15.00
N MET A 254 9.98 -14.35 -14.01
CA MET A 254 8.75 -13.97 -13.32
C MET A 254 8.11 -12.78 -14.02
N TYR A 255 6.79 -12.67 -14.00
CA TYR A 255 6.09 -11.47 -14.44
C TYR A 255 5.00 -11.04 -13.45
N GLN A 256 4.78 -9.73 -13.40
CA GLN A 256 3.63 -9.10 -12.76
C GLN A 256 2.93 -8.24 -13.80
N ALA A 257 1.68 -8.57 -14.12
CA ALA A 257 0.88 -7.88 -15.13
C ALA A 257 -0.36 -7.27 -14.50
N ASN A 258 -0.64 -6.02 -14.85
CA ASN A 258 -1.79 -5.28 -14.37
C ASN A 258 -2.47 -4.49 -15.48
N PHE A 259 -3.79 -4.36 -15.37
CA PHE A 259 -4.63 -3.59 -16.28
C PHE A 259 -5.87 -3.10 -15.51
N PRO A 260 -6.42 -1.90 -15.81
CA PRO A 260 -7.61 -1.40 -15.12
C PRO A 260 -8.77 -2.39 -15.16
N ASP A 261 -9.51 -2.46 -14.05
CA ASP A 261 -10.68 -3.32 -13.87
C ASP A 261 -10.40 -4.83 -14.01
N HIS A 262 -9.13 -5.25 -13.95
CA HIS A 262 -8.71 -6.65 -13.99
C HIS A 262 -7.94 -7.05 -12.74
N ILE A 263 -7.95 -8.35 -12.45
CA ILE A 263 -7.15 -8.97 -11.40
C ILE A 263 -5.69 -8.99 -11.86
N ASP A 264 -4.80 -8.52 -10.98
CA ASP A 264 -3.35 -8.59 -11.22
C ASP A 264 -2.89 -10.04 -11.37
N ALA A 265 -2.11 -10.32 -12.42
CA ALA A 265 -1.53 -11.64 -12.63
C ALA A 265 -0.05 -11.63 -12.25
N ASP A 266 0.32 -12.52 -11.33
CA ASP A 266 1.72 -12.83 -10.97
C ASP A 266 1.99 -14.30 -11.29
N SER A 267 2.94 -14.55 -12.20
CA SER A 267 3.32 -15.91 -12.57
C SER A 267 4.71 -15.94 -13.21
N SER A 268 5.05 -17.06 -13.84
CA SER A 268 6.32 -17.27 -14.51
C SER A 268 6.14 -17.78 -15.94
N PHE A 269 7.16 -17.57 -16.77
CA PHE A 269 7.26 -18.20 -18.08
C PHE A 269 8.67 -18.70 -18.35
N ALA A 270 8.76 -19.72 -19.21
CA ALA A 270 10.03 -20.32 -19.57
C ALA A 270 10.88 -19.36 -20.44
N ILE A 271 12.14 -19.22 -20.06
CA ILE A 271 13.18 -18.57 -20.86
C ILE A 271 14.34 -19.56 -21.13
N GLY A 272 15.31 -19.20 -21.94
CA GLY A 272 16.41 -20.09 -22.33
C GLY A 272 16.47 -20.43 -23.82
N ARG A 273 17.43 -21.30 -24.17
CA ARG A 273 17.76 -21.69 -25.56
C ARG A 273 16.55 -22.21 -26.34
N ASP A 274 15.82 -23.15 -25.75
CA ASP A 274 14.71 -23.88 -26.39
C ASP A 274 13.32 -23.37 -25.96
N ALA A 275 13.26 -22.28 -25.19
CA ALA A 275 12.01 -21.75 -24.67
C ALA A 275 11.18 -21.06 -25.78
N PRO A 276 9.84 -21.13 -25.71
CA PRO A 276 8.99 -20.41 -26.66
C PRO A 276 9.24 -18.91 -26.58
N ARG A 277 9.39 -18.27 -27.74
CA ARG A 277 9.56 -16.81 -27.86
C ARG A 277 8.25 -16.03 -27.81
N GLN A 278 7.11 -16.72 -27.81
CA GLN A 278 5.78 -16.13 -27.64
C GLN A 278 5.22 -16.53 -26.28
N VAL A 279 4.84 -15.54 -25.48
CA VAL A 279 4.29 -15.68 -24.14
C VAL A 279 2.91 -15.04 -24.13
N THR A 280 1.90 -15.79 -23.71
CA THR A 280 0.55 -15.26 -23.57
C THR A 280 0.22 -15.10 -22.09
N ILE A 281 -0.11 -13.88 -21.69
CA ILE A 281 -0.58 -13.53 -20.35
C ILE A 281 -2.10 -13.33 -20.44
N GLN A 282 -2.84 -14.01 -19.59
CA GLN A 282 -4.29 -13.86 -19.46
C GLN A 282 -4.58 -13.06 -18.20
N LEU A 283 -5.31 -11.96 -18.33
CA LEU A 283 -5.87 -11.20 -17.22
C LEU A 283 -7.36 -11.47 -17.14
N THR A 284 -7.85 -11.64 -15.92
CA THR A 284 -9.28 -11.86 -15.66
C THR A 284 -9.91 -10.57 -15.19
N MET A 285 -11.09 -10.25 -15.72
CA MET A 285 -11.87 -9.07 -15.36
C MET A 285 -12.33 -9.21 -13.91
N ASN A 286 -12.08 -8.17 -13.12
CA ASN A 286 -12.46 -8.14 -11.72
C ASN A 286 -13.98 -7.97 -11.57
N GLN A 287 -14.60 -8.76 -10.71
CA GLN A 287 -16.01 -8.73 -10.40
C GLN A 287 -16.23 -8.04 -9.05
N PRO A 288 -17.29 -7.23 -8.91
CA PRO A 288 -17.57 -6.60 -7.63
C PRO A 288 -17.99 -7.64 -6.58
N PRO A 289 -17.75 -7.35 -5.29
CA PRO A 289 -18.26 -8.17 -4.20
C PRO A 289 -19.79 -8.31 -4.22
N VAL A 290 -20.30 -9.28 -3.48
CA VAL A 290 -21.72 -9.38 -3.12
C VAL A 290 -21.84 -9.09 -1.64
N VAL A 291 -22.46 -7.95 -1.29
CA VAL A 291 -22.66 -7.53 0.09
C VAL A 291 -24.13 -7.60 0.50
N THR A 292 -24.36 -8.03 1.74
CA THR A 292 -25.67 -8.02 2.41
C THR A 292 -25.51 -7.51 3.84
N ILE A 293 -26.38 -6.58 4.25
CA ILE A 293 -26.53 -6.22 5.66
C ILE A 293 -27.26 -7.39 6.34
N THR A 294 -26.64 -7.97 7.36
CA THR A 294 -27.15 -9.13 8.10
C THR A 294 -27.92 -8.73 9.35
N ASP A 295 -27.55 -7.59 9.93
CA ASP A 295 -28.27 -7.00 11.05
C ASP A 295 -28.32 -5.47 10.87
N PRO A 296 -29.51 -4.86 10.81
CA PRO A 296 -30.81 -5.51 10.68
C PRO A 296 -30.98 -6.17 9.29
N SER A 297 -31.73 -7.27 9.21
CA SER A 297 -31.95 -8.00 7.94
C SER A 297 -32.87 -7.28 6.93
N GLY A 298 -33.38 -6.10 7.28
CA GLY A 298 -34.27 -5.26 6.48
C GLY A 298 -34.57 -3.95 7.18
N ASP A 299 -35.45 -3.14 6.58
CA ASP A 299 -35.83 -1.82 7.13
C ASP A 299 -36.34 -1.95 8.57
N VAL A 300 -35.90 -1.03 9.44
CA VAL A 300 -36.13 -1.08 10.88
C VAL A 300 -36.74 0.23 11.40
N GLN A 301 -37.44 0.13 12.52
CA GLN A 301 -37.99 1.25 13.27
C GLN A 301 -37.32 1.28 14.64
N VAL A 302 -36.86 2.45 15.08
CA VAL A 302 -36.20 2.65 16.37
C VAL A 302 -36.76 3.91 17.04
N GLN A 303 -36.67 4.01 18.37
CA GLN A 303 -36.99 5.23 19.09
C GLN A 303 -35.80 6.18 19.11
N GLN A 304 -36.08 7.46 19.35
CA GLN A 304 -35.06 8.48 19.50
C GLN A 304 -34.18 8.14 20.70
N GLY A 305 -32.86 8.15 20.50
CA GLY A 305 -31.89 7.77 21.53
C GLY A 305 -31.49 6.29 21.51
N ASP A 306 -32.19 5.43 20.77
CA ASP A 306 -31.83 4.03 20.63
C ASP A 306 -30.50 3.86 19.89
N THR A 307 -29.74 2.86 20.33
CA THR A 307 -28.60 2.28 19.62
C THR A 307 -29.08 1.21 18.65
N LEU A 308 -28.60 1.24 17.40
CA LEU A 308 -28.83 0.17 16.43
C LEU A 308 -27.54 -0.59 16.17
N ASP A 309 -27.56 -1.92 16.27
CA ASP A 309 -26.41 -2.75 15.89
C ASP A 309 -26.39 -2.95 14.37
N LEU A 310 -25.23 -2.74 13.75
CA LEU A 310 -25.04 -2.92 12.32
C LEU A 310 -23.95 -3.95 12.03
N ALA A 311 -24.34 -4.96 11.25
CA ALA A 311 -23.44 -6.00 10.76
C ALA A 311 -23.71 -6.29 9.28
N ALA A 312 -22.64 -6.55 8.53
CA ALA A 312 -22.73 -6.96 7.14
C ALA A 312 -21.91 -8.23 6.89
N SER A 313 -22.25 -8.92 5.81
CA SER A 313 -21.45 -10.00 5.25
C SER A 313 -21.24 -9.72 3.77
N ALA A 314 -20.00 -9.93 3.28
CA ALA A 314 -19.70 -9.89 1.86
C ALA A 314 -18.91 -11.12 1.42
N GLN A 315 -19.13 -11.51 0.17
CA GLN A 315 -18.36 -12.53 -0.53
C GLN A 315 -17.95 -11.97 -1.88
N ASP A 316 -16.72 -12.24 -2.27
CA ASP A 316 -16.19 -11.81 -3.55
C ASP A 316 -15.79 -13.05 -4.38
N PRO A 317 -16.18 -13.14 -5.67
CA PRO A 317 -15.83 -14.29 -6.52
C PRO A 317 -14.33 -14.45 -6.78
N ASP A 318 -13.58 -13.36 -6.73
CA ASP A 318 -12.18 -13.26 -7.18
C ASP A 318 -11.20 -13.29 -6.00
N VAL A 319 -11.66 -12.90 -4.80
CA VAL A 319 -10.87 -12.96 -3.58
C VAL A 319 -11.07 -14.29 -2.85
N GLY A 320 -9.96 -15.02 -2.60
CA GLY A 320 -9.99 -16.30 -1.88
C GLY A 320 -10.27 -16.22 -0.37
N GLN A 321 -10.08 -15.06 0.26
CA GLN A 321 -10.33 -14.82 1.68
C GLN A 321 -10.99 -13.45 1.93
N SER A 322 -12.04 -13.41 2.75
CA SER A 322 -12.85 -12.21 2.98
C SER A 322 -12.16 -11.10 3.78
N ASP A 323 -11.00 -11.37 4.37
CA ASP A 323 -10.21 -10.41 5.17
C ASP A 323 -9.50 -9.35 4.33
N GLN A 324 -9.49 -9.52 3.00
CA GLN A 324 -8.95 -8.54 2.05
C GLN A 324 -10.00 -7.52 1.60
N LEU A 325 -11.26 -7.67 2.00
CA LEU A 325 -12.34 -6.74 1.68
C LEU A 325 -12.36 -5.57 2.68
N THR A 326 -12.53 -4.36 2.16
CA THR A 326 -12.64 -3.14 2.98
C THR A 326 -14.09 -2.70 3.08
N TYR A 327 -14.56 -2.44 4.30
CA TYR A 327 -15.94 -2.04 4.60
C TYR A 327 -15.98 -0.58 5.04
N SER A 328 -16.86 0.19 4.40
CA SER A 328 -17.09 1.60 4.71
C SER A 328 -18.59 1.84 4.88
N TRP A 329 -18.98 2.36 6.03
CA TRP A 329 -20.37 2.60 6.38
C TRP A 329 -20.72 4.08 6.33
N TYR A 330 -21.81 4.38 5.66
CA TYR A 330 -22.30 5.73 5.42
C TYR A 330 -23.69 5.91 6.02
N LEU A 331 -23.95 7.10 6.52
CA LEU A 331 -25.24 7.54 7.02
C LEU A 331 -25.66 8.81 6.31
N ARG A 332 -26.95 8.90 5.99
CA ARG A 332 -27.58 10.10 5.44
C ARG A 332 -29.05 10.16 5.81
N GLU A 333 -29.61 11.36 5.76
CA GLU A 333 -31.06 11.57 5.84
C GLU A 333 -31.74 11.28 4.49
N GLN A 334 -33.01 10.90 4.55
CA GLN A 334 -33.81 10.68 3.36
C GLN A 334 -33.95 12.00 2.56
N GLY A 335 -33.46 12.00 1.33
CA GLY A 335 -33.45 13.16 0.44
C GLY A 335 -32.04 13.69 0.13
N GLU A 336 -31.03 13.26 0.90
CA GLU A 336 -29.63 13.57 0.62
C GLU A 336 -29.04 12.67 -0.48
N SER A 337 -27.94 13.11 -1.11
CA SER A 337 -27.28 12.36 -2.19
C SER A 337 -26.56 11.12 -1.66
N PRO A 338 -26.65 9.95 -2.32
CA PRO A 338 -25.91 8.74 -1.93
C PRO A 338 -24.38 8.91 -2.09
N PRO A 339 -23.56 8.18 -1.31
CA PRO A 339 -23.93 7.26 -0.23
C PRO A 339 -24.21 7.96 1.11
N GLY A 340 -23.85 9.24 1.25
CA GLY A 340 -23.95 10.00 2.50
C GLY A 340 -22.59 10.35 3.09
N GLN A 341 -22.55 10.62 4.39
CA GLN A 341 -21.31 10.86 5.12
C GLN A 341 -20.75 9.55 5.68
N LEU A 342 -19.45 9.32 5.52
CA LEU A 342 -18.74 8.18 6.13
C LEU A 342 -18.79 8.29 7.65
N GLN A 343 -19.29 7.24 8.31
CA GLN A 343 -19.42 7.15 9.77
C GLN A 343 -18.45 6.15 10.39
N PHE A 344 -18.21 5.02 9.71
CA PHE A 344 -17.43 3.92 10.28
C PHE A 344 -16.71 3.11 9.20
N GLU A 345 -15.56 2.53 9.56
CA GLU A 345 -14.81 1.59 8.73
C GLU A 345 -14.55 0.32 9.53
N GLY A 346 -15.00 -0.82 9.00
CA GLY A 346 -14.94 -2.09 9.70
C GLY A 346 -16.11 -3.01 9.35
N LEU A 347 -15.91 -4.31 9.56
CA LEU A 347 -16.93 -5.34 9.32
C LEU A 347 -18.05 -5.30 10.37
N ASP A 348 -17.66 -5.10 11.63
CA ASP A 348 -18.51 -5.13 12.82
C ASP A 348 -18.15 -4.02 13.82
N GLY A 349 -19.00 -3.82 14.82
CA GLY A 349 -18.75 -2.87 15.93
C GLY A 349 -19.24 -1.44 15.68
N TRP A 350 -20.09 -1.22 14.68
CA TRP A 350 -20.78 0.06 14.52
C TRP A 350 -22.14 0.04 15.21
N HIS A 351 -22.29 0.96 16.18
CA HIS A 351 -23.49 1.13 17.01
C HIS A 351 -23.96 2.59 16.91
N PRO A 352 -24.56 3.04 15.80
CA PRO A 352 -25.09 4.40 15.70
C PRO A 352 -26.22 4.65 16.69
N VAL A 353 -26.23 5.87 17.24
CA VAL A 353 -27.33 6.41 18.04
C VAL A 353 -28.07 7.44 17.20
N PHE A 354 -29.40 7.33 17.15
CA PHE A 354 -30.24 8.24 16.39
C PHE A 354 -30.87 9.29 17.31
N SER A 355 -30.29 10.49 17.33
CA SER A 355 -30.72 11.56 18.25
C SER A 355 -31.88 12.41 17.73
N ASP A 356 -32.21 12.36 16.44
CA ASP A 356 -33.26 13.15 15.81
C ASP A 356 -34.29 12.26 15.12
N VAL A 357 -35.56 12.66 15.20
CA VAL A 357 -36.68 11.96 14.54
C VAL A 357 -36.59 12.17 13.03
N GLY A 358 -36.70 11.09 12.26
CA GLY A 358 -36.55 11.18 10.82
C GLY A 358 -36.43 9.82 10.13
N VAL A 359 -36.21 9.87 8.81
CA VAL A 359 -35.90 8.68 8.02
C VAL A 359 -34.45 8.75 7.58
N TYR A 360 -33.66 7.78 8.01
CA TYR A 360 -32.24 7.66 7.70
C TYR A 360 -31.99 6.48 6.78
N ILE A 361 -30.96 6.59 5.94
CA ILE A 361 -30.51 5.51 5.07
C ILE A 361 -29.07 5.18 5.45
N VAL A 362 -28.89 3.98 5.96
CA VAL A 362 -27.57 3.41 6.21
C VAL A 362 -27.12 2.67 4.96
N THR A 363 -25.90 2.93 4.49
CA THR A 363 -25.31 2.24 3.33
C THR A 363 -23.95 1.67 3.73
N VAL A 364 -23.75 0.38 3.48
CA VAL A 364 -22.42 -0.23 3.52
C VAL A 364 -21.89 -0.32 2.09
N GLU A 365 -20.67 0.19 1.87
CA GLU A 365 -19.89 -0.06 0.67
C GLU A 365 -18.75 -1.02 0.99
N VAL A 366 -18.59 -2.03 0.16
CA VAL A 366 -17.51 -3.02 0.28
C VAL A 366 -16.67 -2.97 -0.98
N ARG A 367 -15.35 -2.84 -0.79
CA ARG A 367 -14.36 -2.73 -1.86
C ARG A 367 -13.37 -3.89 -1.81
N ASP A 368 -13.07 -4.46 -2.97
CA ASP A 368 -12.03 -5.49 -3.13
C ASP A 368 -10.62 -4.87 -3.32
N PRO A 369 -9.54 -5.68 -3.32
CA PRO A 369 -8.18 -5.19 -3.52
C PRO A 369 -7.89 -4.56 -4.89
N TRP A 370 -8.65 -4.92 -5.92
CA TRP A 370 -8.50 -4.45 -7.31
C TRP A 370 -9.42 -3.27 -7.65
N GLY A 371 -10.20 -2.81 -6.67
CA GLY A 371 -10.96 -1.57 -6.67
C GLY A 371 -12.44 -1.68 -7.04
N ALA A 372 -12.99 -2.86 -7.35
CA ALA A 372 -14.44 -2.95 -7.58
C ALA A 372 -15.21 -2.82 -6.26
N VAL A 373 -16.45 -2.33 -6.39
CA VAL A 373 -17.27 -1.89 -5.25
C VAL A 373 -18.66 -2.46 -5.37
N ALA A 374 -19.20 -2.91 -4.25
CA ALA A 374 -20.60 -3.24 -4.09
C ALA A 374 -21.17 -2.53 -2.87
N SER A 375 -22.49 -2.31 -2.88
CA SER A 375 -23.16 -1.66 -1.76
C SER A 375 -24.50 -2.31 -1.43
N ALA A 376 -24.86 -2.21 -0.16
CA ALA A 376 -26.17 -2.56 0.37
C ALA A 376 -26.66 -1.44 1.28
N SER A 377 -27.97 -1.23 1.34
CA SER A 377 -28.56 -0.17 2.15
C SER A 377 -29.79 -0.65 2.91
N VAL A 378 -30.00 -0.08 4.08
CA VAL A 378 -31.19 -0.29 4.91
C VAL A 378 -31.78 1.05 5.34
N THR A 379 -33.11 1.11 5.43
CA THR A 379 -33.82 2.30 5.91
C THR A 379 -34.09 2.17 7.40
N VAL A 380 -33.75 3.21 8.16
CA VAL A 380 -34.04 3.33 9.58
C VAL A 380 -35.06 4.45 9.75
N THR A 381 -36.23 4.13 10.30
CA THR A 381 -37.24 5.14 10.65
C THR A 381 -37.17 5.37 12.15
N VAL A 382 -36.80 6.60 12.54
CA VAL A 382 -36.68 7.00 13.93
C VAL A 382 -37.95 7.71 14.34
N PHE A 383 -38.61 7.20 15.38
CA PHE A 383 -39.77 7.82 15.99
C PHE A 383 -39.37 8.52 17.29
N ILE A 384 -40.23 9.39 17.78
CA ILE A 384 -40.04 10.03 19.08
C ILE A 384 -40.14 8.99 20.21
N GLN A 385 -39.47 9.22 21.34
CA GLN A 385 -39.52 8.34 22.52
C GLN A 385 -40.94 8.32 23.12
N ASP A 386 -41.35 7.13 23.57
CA ASP A 386 -42.68 6.78 24.10
C ASP A 386 -42.49 5.52 24.96
N ASN A 387 -42.11 5.71 26.23
CA ASN A 387 -41.61 4.68 27.14
C ASN A 387 -42.71 3.69 27.58
N ASP A 388 -43.92 4.18 27.82
CA ASP A 388 -45.08 3.37 28.22
C ASP A 388 -46.00 2.94 27.06
N LEU A 389 -45.64 3.34 25.83
CA LEU A 389 -46.29 2.98 24.58
C LEU A 389 -47.74 3.42 24.48
N ASP A 390 -48.07 4.57 25.05
CA ASP A 390 -49.42 5.10 25.06
C ASP A 390 -49.68 6.23 24.06
N PHE A 391 -48.70 6.54 23.21
CA PHE A 391 -48.89 7.44 22.08
C PHE A 391 -49.72 6.81 20.94
N ILE A 392 -50.96 6.47 21.27
CA ILE A 392 -51.93 5.77 20.41
C ILE A 392 -52.97 6.73 19.81
N ASP A 393 -53.78 6.23 18.86
CA ASP A 393 -54.75 7.03 18.10
C ASP A 393 -55.78 7.82 18.95
N SER A 394 -56.09 7.36 20.17
CA SER A 394 -57.01 8.05 21.09
C SER A 394 -56.36 9.23 21.80
N CYS A 395 -55.03 9.29 21.86
CA CYS A 395 -54.28 10.36 22.49
C CYS A 395 -54.50 11.70 21.76
N GLN A 396 -54.99 12.69 22.50
CA GLN A 396 -55.34 13.98 21.91
C GLN A 396 -54.10 14.86 21.77
N ILE A 397 -53.59 15.02 20.55
CA ILE A 397 -52.41 15.87 20.29
C ILE A 397 -52.71 17.38 20.16
N SER A 398 -53.98 17.79 20.28
CA SER A 398 -54.37 19.20 20.19
C SER A 398 -55.70 19.50 20.87
N GLY A 399 -55.89 20.74 21.31
CA GLY A 399 -57.12 21.20 21.96
C GLY A 399 -56.97 21.37 23.47
N PRO A 400 -58.08 21.45 24.22
CA PRO A 400 -58.05 21.74 25.66
C PRO A 400 -57.51 20.60 26.54
N ASN A 401 -57.49 19.36 26.02
CA ASN A 401 -56.98 18.16 26.70
C ASN A 401 -55.80 17.58 25.91
N GLN A 402 -54.88 18.45 25.50
CA GLN A 402 -53.69 18.01 24.78
C GLN A 402 -52.85 17.09 25.69
N TRP A 403 -52.35 15.97 25.16
CA TRP A 403 -51.53 14.96 25.88
C TRP A 403 -52.27 14.27 27.04
N TYR A 404 -53.59 14.14 26.90
CA TYR A 404 -54.42 13.40 27.85
C TYR A 404 -55.48 12.60 27.10
N ASP A 405 -55.50 11.29 27.32
CA ASP A 405 -56.47 10.38 26.72
C ASP A 405 -57.74 10.32 27.58
N LEU A 406 -58.82 10.90 27.08
CA LEU A 406 -60.13 10.85 27.76
C LEU A 406 -60.79 9.46 27.73
N GLN A 407 -60.36 8.57 26.84
CA GLN A 407 -60.90 7.22 26.73
C GLN A 407 -60.22 6.28 27.72
N GLU A 408 -58.90 6.36 27.83
CA GLU A 408 -58.09 5.56 28.75
C GLU A 408 -57.90 6.24 30.13
N GLU A 409 -58.31 7.52 30.25
CA GLU A 409 -58.28 8.34 31.47
C GLU A 409 -56.88 8.56 32.07
N ARG A 410 -55.86 8.66 31.21
CA ARG A 410 -54.44 8.85 31.57
C ARG A 410 -53.77 9.97 30.76
N PHE A 411 -52.61 10.44 31.23
CA PHE A 411 -51.71 11.19 30.36
C PHE A 411 -51.26 10.30 29.22
N CYS A 412 -50.89 10.92 28.09
CA CYS A 412 -50.46 10.16 26.95
C CYS A 412 -49.58 10.97 26.02
N GLY A 413 -48.73 10.29 25.26
CA GLY A 413 -48.00 10.85 24.15
C GLY A 413 -46.52 10.50 24.19
N PRO A 414 -45.70 11.23 23.42
CA PRO A 414 -44.26 11.10 23.52
C PRO A 414 -43.76 11.60 24.88
N ASP A 415 -42.70 11.00 25.42
CA ASP A 415 -42.15 11.30 26.76
C ASP A 415 -41.92 12.81 27.01
N VAL A 416 -41.55 13.56 25.96
CA VAL A 416 -41.32 15.00 26.06
C VAL A 416 -42.60 15.84 26.32
N PHE A 417 -43.76 15.22 26.24
CA PHE A 417 -45.08 15.84 26.33
C PHE A 417 -46.06 15.11 27.25
N ASP A 418 -45.84 13.83 27.49
CA ASP A 418 -46.48 13.11 28.57
C ASP A 418 -46.02 13.68 29.93
N GLU A 419 -46.86 13.59 30.95
CA GLU A 419 -46.54 14.00 32.32
C GLU A 419 -46.38 12.79 33.26
N ASP A 420 -46.51 11.57 32.76
CA ASP A 420 -46.48 10.28 33.49
C ASP A 420 -45.91 9.16 32.57
N ASP A 421 -44.62 9.23 32.26
CA ASP A 421 -43.89 8.47 31.21
C ASP A 421 -43.83 6.94 31.43
N ASP A 422 -44.23 6.46 32.60
CA ASP A 422 -44.33 5.03 32.92
C ASP A 422 -45.75 4.60 33.34
N ASN A 423 -46.69 5.54 33.37
CA ASN A 423 -48.10 5.34 33.66
C ASN A 423 -48.36 4.70 35.05
N ASP A 424 -47.58 5.09 36.06
CA ASP A 424 -47.70 4.61 37.44
C ASP A 424 -48.62 5.48 38.34
N PHE A 425 -49.16 6.56 37.77
CA PHE A 425 -50.00 7.60 38.39
C PHE A 425 -49.26 8.66 39.21
N ILE A 426 -47.93 8.65 39.23
CA ILE A 426 -47.08 9.66 39.82
C ILE A 426 -46.47 10.49 38.68
N PRO A 427 -46.84 11.79 38.55
CA PRO A 427 -46.32 12.58 37.45
C PRO A 427 -44.80 12.72 37.50
N ASP A 428 -44.12 12.72 36.35
CA ASP A 428 -42.64 12.67 36.23
C ASP A 428 -41.93 13.68 37.12
N ILE A 429 -42.51 14.88 37.27
CA ILE A 429 -41.95 15.96 38.09
C ILE A 429 -41.90 15.64 39.61
N ARG A 430 -42.55 14.56 40.02
CA ARG A 430 -42.68 14.07 41.39
C ARG A 430 -42.27 12.60 41.52
N ASP A 431 -41.84 11.99 40.43
CA ASP A 431 -41.36 10.63 40.40
C ASP A 431 -39.81 10.63 40.41
N ALA A 432 -39.22 9.82 41.29
CA ALA A 432 -37.77 9.65 41.32
C ALA A 432 -37.26 8.72 40.20
N PHE A 433 -38.12 7.85 39.67
CA PHE A 433 -37.90 6.90 38.60
C PHE A 433 -38.96 7.04 37.48
N PRO A 434 -39.04 8.19 36.77
CA PRO A 434 -40.15 8.50 35.84
C PRO A 434 -40.39 7.53 34.67
N PHE A 435 -39.49 6.57 34.45
CA PHE A 435 -39.57 5.62 33.34
C PHE A 435 -39.80 4.18 33.81
N ASP A 436 -39.93 3.96 35.13
CA ASP A 436 -40.08 2.64 35.72
C ASP A 436 -41.25 2.59 36.71
N ARG A 437 -42.39 2.15 36.19
CA ARG A 437 -43.66 1.94 36.90
C ARG A 437 -43.62 1.09 38.17
N CYS A 438 -42.48 0.50 38.50
CA CYS A 438 -42.29 -0.31 39.69
C CYS A 438 -41.76 0.51 40.89
N ALA A 439 -41.30 1.74 40.69
CA ALA A 439 -40.70 2.57 41.73
C ALA A 439 -41.06 4.05 41.53
N SER A 440 -41.22 4.80 42.64
CA SER A 440 -41.57 6.22 42.56
C SER A 440 -40.84 7.14 43.54
N THR A 441 -40.16 6.57 44.55
CA THR A 441 -39.59 7.30 45.70
C THR A 441 -38.13 6.95 45.90
N ASP A 442 -37.34 7.97 46.20
CA ASP A 442 -35.90 7.93 46.52
C ASP A 442 -35.66 9.04 47.57
N THR A 443 -35.59 8.67 48.84
CA THR A 443 -35.62 9.60 49.97
C THR A 443 -34.28 10.30 50.18
N ASP A 444 -33.16 9.63 49.92
CA ASP A 444 -31.80 10.18 50.07
C ASP A 444 -31.16 10.66 48.76
N TYR A 445 -31.81 10.40 47.62
CA TYR A 445 -31.40 10.74 46.26
C TYR A 445 -30.13 10.01 45.78
N ASP A 446 -29.90 8.77 46.22
CA ASP A 446 -28.75 7.97 45.79
C ASP A 446 -28.99 7.19 44.48
N GLY A 447 -30.24 7.18 43.99
CA GLY A 447 -30.66 6.52 42.77
C GLY A 447 -31.14 5.08 42.96
N LEU A 448 -31.29 4.60 44.20
CA LEU A 448 -32.00 3.37 44.54
C LEU A 448 -33.42 3.70 45.06
N PRO A 449 -34.44 2.90 44.71
CA PRO A 449 -35.79 3.17 45.15
C PRO A 449 -36.05 2.70 46.58
N ASP A 450 -36.72 3.53 47.39
CA ASP A 450 -37.12 3.19 48.78
C ASP A 450 -37.96 1.90 48.84
N SER A 451 -38.76 1.65 47.79
CA SER A 451 -39.55 0.43 47.69
C SER A 451 -39.88 0.07 46.26
N LEU A 452 -40.02 -1.24 46.02
CA LEU A 452 -40.46 -1.79 44.73
C LEU A 452 -41.89 -2.33 44.80
N LEU A 453 -42.69 -2.04 43.78
CA LEU A 453 -44.06 -2.55 43.68
C LEU A 453 -44.07 -4.09 43.61
N PRO A 454 -44.74 -4.80 44.54
CA PRO A 454 -44.65 -6.24 44.63
C PRO A 454 -45.13 -6.97 43.37
N GLY A 455 -44.24 -7.75 42.75
CA GLY A 455 -44.54 -8.52 41.54
C GLY A 455 -44.55 -7.70 40.25
N CYS A 456 -44.03 -6.47 40.30
CA CYS A 456 -43.69 -5.68 39.14
C CYS A 456 -42.34 -6.16 38.56
N GLU A 457 -42.17 -6.07 37.25
CA GLU A 457 -40.97 -6.54 36.54
C GLU A 457 -40.08 -5.33 36.27
N THR A 458 -38.96 -5.24 36.98
CA THR A 458 -37.96 -4.16 36.88
C THR A 458 -36.56 -4.73 37.12
N ASP A 459 -35.55 -4.06 36.57
CA ASP A 459 -34.13 -4.32 36.85
C ASP A 459 -33.60 -3.49 38.05
N LEU A 460 -34.42 -2.60 38.62
CA LEU A 460 -34.10 -1.83 39.83
C LEU A 460 -33.96 -2.75 41.05
N ILE A 461 -33.16 -2.30 42.02
CA ILE A 461 -32.91 -3.00 43.29
C ILE A 461 -33.36 -2.04 44.40
N GLU A 462 -34.30 -2.48 45.23
CA GLU A 462 -34.77 -1.75 46.43
C GLU A 462 -33.58 -1.35 47.31
N ASP A 463 -33.60 -0.11 47.81
CA ASP A 463 -32.63 0.37 48.77
C ASP A 463 -32.79 -0.38 50.11
N ASP A 464 -31.68 -0.57 50.84
CA ASP A 464 -31.67 -1.22 52.15
C ASP A 464 -31.49 -0.18 53.30
N ASP A 465 -31.35 1.12 52.99
CA ASP A 465 -31.09 2.25 53.92
C ASP A 465 -31.64 3.59 53.35
N ASP A 466 -32.97 3.73 53.29
CA ASP A 466 -33.71 4.78 52.54
C ASP A 466 -33.34 6.24 52.91
N ASP A 467 -32.80 6.48 54.12
CA ASP A 467 -32.36 7.82 54.57
C ASP A 467 -30.83 7.96 54.72
N ASN A 468 -30.11 6.87 54.49
CA ASN A 468 -28.66 6.75 54.45
C ASN A 468 -27.97 7.30 55.71
N ASP A 469 -28.59 7.09 56.87
CA ASP A 469 -28.01 7.42 58.17
C ASP A 469 -27.02 6.35 58.67
N GLY A 470 -26.96 5.22 57.96
CA GLY A 470 -26.06 4.09 58.20
C GLY A 470 -26.70 2.95 59.00
N VAL A 471 -28.02 2.94 59.16
CA VAL A 471 -28.81 1.87 59.77
C VAL A 471 -29.82 1.35 58.76
N VAL A 472 -29.72 0.06 58.41
CA VAL A 472 -30.63 -0.54 57.42
C VAL A 472 -32.10 -0.46 57.85
N ASP A 473 -33.03 -0.33 56.90
CA ASP A 473 -34.47 -0.07 57.18
C ASP A 473 -35.10 -1.10 58.11
N THR A 474 -34.62 -2.34 58.02
CA THR A 474 -35.10 -3.45 58.88
C THR A 474 -34.73 -3.30 60.36
N GLU A 475 -33.74 -2.47 60.67
CA GLU A 475 -33.26 -2.15 62.02
C GLU A 475 -33.54 -0.68 62.43
N ASP A 476 -34.01 0.16 61.50
CA ASP A 476 -34.35 1.56 61.72
C ASP A 476 -35.74 1.76 62.36
N ALA A 477 -35.88 2.79 63.21
CA ALA A 477 -37.14 3.15 63.83
C ALA A 477 -38.02 4.06 62.95
N ASP A 478 -37.40 4.84 62.07
CA ASP A 478 -38.04 5.67 61.04
C ASP A 478 -37.14 5.71 59.80
N PRO A 479 -37.24 4.70 58.90
CA PRO A 479 -36.33 4.53 57.76
C PRO A 479 -36.21 5.72 56.80
N LEU A 480 -37.11 6.70 56.87
CA LEU A 480 -37.14 7.87 55.98
C LEU A 480 -36.65 9.17 56.66
N ASP A 481 -36.14 9.10 57.90
CA ASP A 481 -35.66 10.25 58.67
C ASP A 481 -34.32 9.95 59.34
N ALA A 482 -33.26 10.41 58.69
CA ALA A 482 -31.87 10.22 59.11
C ALA A 482 -31.49 10.78 60.49
N THR A 483 -32.46 11.33 61.23
CA THR A 483 -32.31 11.77 62.61
C THR A 483 -32.83 10.77 63.65
N ILE A 484 -33.44 9.65 63.24
CA ILE A 484 -34.17 8.71 64.12
C ILE A 484 -33.82 7.22 63.88
N SER A 485 -32.55 6.85 64.04
CA SER A 485 -32.08 5.45 63.87
C SER A 485 -32.39 4.44 64.99
N SER A 486 -33.19 4.80 65.99
CA SER A 486 -33.49 3.89 67.11
C SER A 486 -34.78 4.25 67.83
N PRO A 487 -35.58 3.25 68.29
CA PRO A 487 -36.74 3.52 69.12
C PRO A 487 -36.29 4.19 70.41
N ASP A 488 -36.69 5.45 70.55
CA ASP A 488 -36.36 6.31 71.68
C ASP A 488 -36.93 5.69 72.97
N THR A 489 -36.09 4.96 73.71
CA THR A 489 -36.41 4.44 75.05
C THR A 489 -36.38 5.54 76.12
N ASP A 490 -36.87 6.73 75.81
CA ASP A 490 -37.04 7.82 76.78
C ASP A 490 -38.45 7.83 77.39
N SER A 491 -38.91 6.64 77.80
CA SER A 491 -39.81 6.54 78.96
C SER A 491 -39.00 6.68 80.25
N GLY A 492 -38.54 7.91 80.52
CA GLY A 492 -38.27 8.41 81.87
C GLY A 492 -36.80 8.55 82.28
N SER A 493 -36.21 9.72 82.05
CA SER A 493 -35.28 10.32 83.01
C SER A 493 -35.23 11.86 82.89
N LEU A 494 -36.25 12.53 83.44
CA LEU A 494 -36.18 13.95 83.83
C LEU A 494 -35.25 14.19 85.04
N GLY A 495 -34.00 13.76 84.90
CA GLY A 495 -32.94 13.92 85.87
C GLY A 495 -31.65 13.36 85.27
N MET A 496 -30.54 14.09 85.41
CA MET A 496 -29.16 13.71 85.05
C MET A 496 -28.52 14.35 83.79
N ALA A 497 -29.13 15.37 83.16
CA ALA A 497 -28.39 16.26 82.24
C ALA A 497 -27.54 17.35 82.97
N TRP A 498 -27.62 17.43 84.30
CA TRP A 498 -26.93 18.44 85.13
C TRP A 498 -25.62 17.95 85.78
N LEU A 499 -25.18 16.71 85.55
CA LEU A 499 -24.03 16.09 86.24
C LEU A 499 -22.91 15.61 85.30
N SER A 500 -22.78 16.19 84.10
CA SER A 500 -21.60 15.95 83.27
C SER A 500 -20.36 16.68 83.85
N PRO A 501 -19.15 16.08 83.79
CA PRO A 501 -17.92 16.75 84.25
C PRO A 501 -17.68 18.11 83.59
N GLN A 502 -18.18 18.27 82.36
CA GLN A 502 -18.08 19.48 81.56
C GLN A 502 -18.95 20.64 82.10
N VAL A 503 -20.00 20.36 82.88
CA VAL A 503 -20.87 21.38 83.51
C VAL A 503 -20.51 21.58 85.00
N VAL A 504 -20.17 20.50 85.73
CA VAL A 504 -19.90 20.57 87.17
C VAL A 504 -18.58 21.27 87.51
N ILE A 505 -17.52 21.03 86.72
CA ILE A 505 -16.18 21.61 86.96
C ILE A 505 -16.18 23.15 86.79
N PRO A 506 -16.70 23.73 85.69
CA PRO A 506 -16.77 25.19 85.58
C PRO A 506 -17.71 25.84 86.60
N LEU A 507 -18.79 25.16 87.01
CA LEU A 507 -19.71 25.68 88.04
C LEU A 507 -19.06 25.70 89.43
N LEU A 508 -18.24 24.70 89.78
CA LEU A 508 -17.44 24.70 91.01
C LEU A 508 -16.33 25.77 90.99
N LEU A 509 -15.68 26.01 89.84
CA LEU A 509 -14.72 27.11 89.68
C LEU A 509 -15.39 28.48 89.76
N LEU A 510 -16.60 28.63 89.25
CA LEU A 510 -17.37 29.87 89.32
C LEU A 510 -17.85 30.14 90.76
N VAL A 511 -18.33 29.12 91.49
CA VAL A 511 -18.68 29.26 92.92
C VAL A 511 -17.43 29.55 93.76
N GLY A 512 -16.30 28.87 93.49
CA GLY A 512 -15.04 29.11 94.18
C GLY A 512 -14.48 30.53 93.98
N THR A 513 -14.58 31.06 92.76
CA THR A 513 -14.14 32.45 92.46
C THR A 513 -15.09 33.49 93.05
N VAL A 514 -16.40 33.27 93.04
CA VAL A 514 -17.37 34.16 93.69
C VAL A 514 -17.17 34.19 95.20
N VAL A 515 -16.93 33.04 95.85
CA VAL A 515 -16.62 32.99 97.29
C VAL A 515 -15.28 33.65 97.60
N PHE A 516 -14.25 33.48 96.76
CA PHE A 516 -12.95 34.15 96.94
C PHE A 516 -13.05 35.67 96.80
N ILE A 517 -13.85 36.18 95.85
CA ILE A 517 -14.11 37.61 95.68
C ILE A 517 -14.92 38.16 96.88
N PHE A 518 -15.89 37.40 97.39
CA PHE A 518 -16.71 37.81 98.54
C PHE A 518 -15.93 37.76 99.88
N MET A 519 -14.96 36.85 100.02
CA MET A 519 -14.10 36.75 101.20
C MET A 519 -12.92 37.75 101.18
N ARG A 520 -12.61 38.37 100.05
CA ARG A 520 -11.59 39.45 99.96
C ARG A 520 -12.16 40.87 100.07
N ARG A 521 -13.48 41.04 100.20
CA ARG A 521 -14.17 42.35 100.22
C ARG A 521 -14.74 42.77 101.59
N ARG A 522 -14.08 42.36 102.69
CA ARG A 522 -14.34 42.91 104.04
C ARG A 522 -13.03 43.07 104.82
N THR A 523 -12.47 44.29 104.73
CA THR A 523 -11.79 45.13 105.77
C THR A 523 -10.75 46.01 105.09
N ASP A 524 -11.11 47.24 104.74
CA ASP A 524 -10.64 48.45 105.46
C ASP A 524 -11.07 49.73 104.71
N ASP A 525 -11.49 50.70 105.52
CA ASP A 525 -11.94 52.06 105.17
C ASP A 525 -10.81 52.94 104.61
N ASP A 526 -11.15 53.89 103.74
CA ASP A 526 -11.02 55.36 103.94
C ASP A 526 -10.76 56.19 102.64
N VAL A 527 -11.77 57.03 102.34
CA VAL A 527 -11.70 58.51 102.19
C VAL A 527 -11.18 59.19 100.89
N GLU A 528 -11.93 60.27 100.55
CA GLU A 528 -11.70 61.42 99.64
C GLU A 528 -11.65 61.14 98.12
N GLY A 529 -12.40 61.82 97.25
CA GLY A 529 -12.85 63.21 97.19
C GLY A 529 -13.24 63.55 95.72
N PRO A 530 -13.79 64.74 95.41
CA PRO A 530 -14.95 64.88 94.52
C PRO A 530 -14.72 65.69 93.21
N GLY A 531 -15.74 65.72 92.34
CA GLY A 531 -15.98 66.77 91.32
C GLY A 531 -16.14 66.21 89.89
N THR A 532 -17.32 66.28 89.24
CA THR A 532 -17.92 67.46 88.54
C THR A 532 -16.90 68.12 87.60
N PHE A 533 -17.02 68.13 86.28
CA PHE A 533 -18.15 68.06 85.33
C PHE A 533 -17.88 67.07 84.20
#